data_AF-A0A2V6RYN9-F1
#
_entry.id   AF-A0A2V6RYN9-F1
#
_cell.length_a   1.000
_cell.length_b   1.000
_cell.length_c   1.000
_cell.angle_alpha   90.00
_cell.angle_beta   90.00
_cell.angle_gamma   90.00
#
_symmetry.space_group_name_H-M   'P 1'
#
loop_
_entity.id
_entity.type
_entity.pdbx_description
1 polymer ?
#
loop_
_entity_poly.entity_id
_entity_poly.type
_entity_poly.pdbx_seq_one_letter_code
_entity_poly.pdbx_strand_id
1 'polypeptide(L)'
;MAIATAPGRTFDEREAVEVRRGRALWTVIKRKPLGMASAALILLLVLTAIFADVLSPYNPLAAQPEIRLAAPSWAHPFGTDDIGRDVFSRVIHGSRISLWVGLLAVGIGTLIGTIIGLVSGYWEGRLDMILQRVMDALMTLPGLILALAIVSVLKPSTTNAMLAIAVVIIPGNSRIVRGAVLSAKQNRFVEAAQAIGCRDLRIIATHILPNVTAPILIIASIWLGNAILIEASLSYLGVGTQPAIALSQRGGGFAPPSEPAPMRIAPARPALEAERSWLSGAQRRSGRPLAARSIPPRGGGAGRGESSTRASRARDTRRGAGREAPAEAPRKSRSGPLRTPRPRWRAPSRAARSGSSTRRARHRALAPAWPAAPPRPR
;
A
#
# COMPACT_ATOMS: atom_id res chain seq x y z
N MET A 1 70.43 29.19 2.53
CA MET A 1 69.69 27.93 2.71
C MET A 1 68.21 28.24 2.51
N ALA A 2 67.77 28.18 1.24
CA ALA A 2 66.43 28.61 0.84
C ALA A 2 65.45 27.42 1.00
N ILE A 3 64.41 27.62 1.81
CA ILE A 3 63.31 26.66 1.98
C ILE A 3 62.42 26.79 0.74
N ALA A 4 62.46 25.76 -0.12
CA ALA A 4 61.63 25.66 -1.30
C ALA A 4 60.15 25.67 -0.90
N THR A 5 59.45 26.74 -1.27
CA THR A 5 58.01 26.89 -1.14
C THR A 5 57.36 25.96 -2.18
N ALA A 6 56.63 24.94 -1.73
CA ALA A 6 55.86 24.08 -2.63
C ALA A 6 54.77 24.91 -3.34
N PRO A 7 54.60 24.77 -4.67
CA PRO A 7 53.57 25.51 -5.39
C PRO A 7 52.18 25.06 -4.94
N GLY A 8 51.31 26.03 -4.69
CA GLY A 8 49.95 25.81 -4.24
C GLY A 8 49.20 24.88 -5.19
N ARG A 9 48.53 23.87 -4.63
CA ARG A 9 47.46 23.15 -5.33
C ARG A 9 46.32 24.14 -5.52
N THR A 10 46.23 24.74 -6.70
CA THR A 10 44.99 25.32 -7.19
C THR A 10 43.97 24.19 -7.18
N PHE A 11 42.98 24.27 -6.28
CA PHE A 11 41.80 23.43 -6.37
C PHE A 11 41.14 23.78 -7.69
N ASP A 12 41.25 22.87 -8.66
CA ASP A 12 40.64 23.00 -9.96
C ASP A 12 39.11 23.08 -9.75
N GLU A 13 38.58 24.29 -9.88
CA GLU A 13 37.26 24.70 -9.43
C GLU A 13 36.16 24.29 -10.42
N ARG A 14 36.43 23.45 -11.43
CA ARG A 14 35.49 23.23 -12.56
C ARG A 14 35.47 21.84 -13.19
N GLU A 15 35.64 20.75 -12.44
CA GLU A 15 34.87 19.55 -12.80
C GLU A 15 33.46 19.68 -12.19
N ALA A 16 32.69 20.59 -12.78
CA ALA A 16 31.25 20.49 -12.73
C ALA A 16 30.93 19.08 -13.21
N VAL A 17 30.56 18.21 -12.27
CA VAL A 17 30.00 16.91 -12.60
C VAL A 17 28.67 17.21 -13.27
N GLU A 18 28.74 17.49 -14.57
CA GLU A 18 27.63 17.48 -15.48
C GLU A 18 27.23 16.01 -15.58
N VAL A 19 26.60 15.51 -14.51
CA VAL A 19 25.96 14.22 -14.48
C VAL A 19 24.89 14.34 -15.55
N ARG A 20 25.23 13.92 -16.76
CA ARG A 20 24.33 13.83 -17.90
C ARG A 20 23.17 12.96 -17.41
N ARG A 21 22.06 13.62 -17.00
CA ARG A 21 21.01 13.03 -16.15
C ARG A 21 20.52 11.68 -16.71
N GLY A 22 20.50 11.54 -18.03
CA GLY A 22 20.17 10.28 -18.72
C GLY A 22 21.12 9.10 -18.46
N ARG A 23 22.45 9.30 -18.41
CA ARG A 23 23.40 8.21 -18.10
C ARG A 23 23.31 7.78 -16.63
N ALA A 24 23.11 8.72 -15.71
CA ALA A 24 22.91 8.41 -14.30
C ALA A 24 21.61 7.64 -14.05
N LEU A 25 20.50 8.05 -14.69
CA LEU A 25 19.24 7.32 -14.64
C LEU A 25 19.41 5.88 -15.14
N TRP A 26 20.08 5.71 -16.30
CA TRP A 26 20.33 4.39 -16.89
C TRP A 26 21.22 3.49 -16.02
N THR A 27 22.18 4.09 -15.31
CA THR A 27 23.05 3.39 -14.37
C THR A 27 22.29 2.97 -13.10
N VAL A 28 21.36 3.81 -12.61
CA VAL A 28 20.49 3.48 -11.48
C VAL A 28 19.50 2.37 -11.84
N ILE A 29 18.90 2.43 -13.04
CA ILE A 29 17.97 1.42 -13.57
C ILE A 29 18.63 0.03 -13.56
N LYS A 30 19.88 -0.10 -14.02
CA LYS A 30 20.59 -1.39 -14.06
C LYS A 30 21.11 -1.86 -12.71
N ARG A 31 21.39 -0.95 -11.76
CA ARG A 31 22.00 -1.29 -10.46
C ARG A 31 21.00 -1.63 -9.36
N LYS A 32 19.72 -1.24 -9.48
CA LYS A 32 18.69 -1.47 -8.44
C LYS A 32 17.39 -2.07 -9.00
N PRO A 33 17.36 -3.39 -9.29
CA PRO A 33 16.21 -4.04 -9.94
C PRO A 33 14.92 -3.95 -9.11
N LEU A 34 15.01 -4.08 -7.78
CA LEU A 34 13.86 -3.94 -6.88
C LEU A 34 13.26 -2.53 -6.92
N GLY A 35 14.12 -1.50 -6.91
CA GLY A 35 13.66 -0.10 -7.00
C GLY A 35 12.96 0.17 -8.34
N MET A 36 13.45 -0.42 -9.43
CA MET A 36 12.81 -0.32 -10.74
C MET A 36 11.47 -1.03 -10.81
N ALA A 37 11.35 -2.21 -10.22
CA ALA A 37 10.07 -2.91 -10.14
C ALA A 37 9.03 -2.08 -9.39
N SER A 38 9.39 -1.49 -8.24
CA SER A 38 8.49 -0.59 -7.50
C SER A 38 8.15 0.68 -8.29
N ALA A 39 9.14 1.28 -8.97
CA ALA A 39 8.90 2.46 -9.80
C ALA A 39 7.96 2.17 -10.98
N ALA A 40 8.13 1.03 -11.64
CA ALA A 40 7.25 0.58 -12.72
C ALA A 40 5.82 0.32 -12.22
N LEU A 41 5.67 -0.30 -11.05
CA LEU A 41 4.37 -0.53 -10.42
C LEU A 41 3.66 0.80 -10.07
N ILE A 42 4.38 1.75 -9.45
CA ILE A 42 3.83 3.07 -9.13
C ILE A 42 3.45 3.81 -10.41
N LEU A 43 4.30 3.76 -11.44
CA LEU A 43 4.01 4.37 -12.74
C LEU A 43 2.74 3.77 -13.36
N LEU A 44 2.58 2.45 -13.32
CA LEU A 44 1.37 1.78 -13.80
C LEU A 44 0.13 2.27 -13.05
N LEU A 45 0.19 2.34 -11.71
CA LEU A 45 -0.92 2.85 -10.89
C LEU A 45 -1.28 4.30 -11.22
N VAL A 46 -0.28 5.16 -11.41
CA VAL A 46 -0.47 6.56 -11.81
C VAL A 46 -1.10 6.64 -13.20
N LEU A 47 -0.64 5.83 -14.15
CA LEU A 47 -1.22 5.78 -15.50
C LEU A 47 -2.68 5.29 -15.46
N THR A 48 -3.00 4.26 -14.68
CA THR A 48 -4.39 3.80 -14.51
C THR A 48 -5.29 4.88 -13.93
N ALA A 49 -4.79 5.69 -13.00
CA ALA A 49 -5.55 6.78 -12.39
C ALA A 49 -5.74 7.99 -13.33
N ILE A 50 -4.70 8.34 -14.10
CA ILE A 50 -4.78 9.44 -15.08
C ILE A 50 -5.73 9.06 -16.21
N PHE A 51 -5.54 7.89 -16.81
CA PHE A 51 -6.33 7.41 -17.92
C PHE A 51 -7.61 6.67 -17.50
N ALA A 52 -8.07 6.86 -16.25
CA ALA A 52 -9.25 6.18 -15.71
C ALA A 52 -10.49 6.34 -16.60
N ASP A 53 -10.73 7.54 -17.12
CA ASP A 53 -11.89 7.83 -17.97
C ASP A 53 -11.85 7.10 -19.33
N VAL A 54 -10.66 6.68 -19.78
CA VAL A 54 -10.45 5.95 -21.05
C VAL A 54 -10.36 4.44 -20.82
N LEU A 55 -9.77 4.00 -19.72
CA LEU A 55 -9.64 2.57 -19.39
C LEU A 55 -10.95 1.97 -18.85
N SER A 56 -11.81 2.79 -18.26
CA SER A 56 -13.06 2.32 -17.67
C SER A 56 -14.09 1.97 -18.76
N PRO A 57 -14.56 0.72 -18.85
CA PRO A 57 -15.54 0.33 -19.86
C PRO A 57 -16.92 0.94 -19.62
N TYR A 58 -17.28 1.18 -18.35
CA TYR A 58 -18.59 1.68 -17.96
C TYR A 58 -18.48 2.90 -17.04
N ASN A 59 -19.61 3.58 -16.86
CA ASN A 59 -19.73 4.64 -15.87
C ASN A 59 -19.69 4.04 -14.45
N PRO A 60 -18.72 4.43 -13.59
CA PRO A 60 -18.55 3.85 -12.25
C PRO A 60 -19.70 4.16 -11.27
N LEU A 61 -20.56 5.12 -11.62
CA LEU A 61 -21.68 5.57 -10.80
C LEU A 61 -23.03 5.05 -11.29
N ALA A 62 -23.11 4.50 -12.50
CA ALA A 62 -24.35 4.01 -13.09
C ALA A 62 -24.78 2.69 -12.42
N ALA A 63 -25.89 2.73 -11.69
CA ALA A 63 -26.50 1.57 -11.06
C ALA A 63 -27.44 0.86 -12.04
N GLN A 64 -27.32 -0.47 -12.14
CA GLN A 64 -28.18 -1.32 -12.96
C GLN A 64 -28.74 -2.44 -12.09
N PRO A 65 -29.93 -2.26 -11.47
CA PRO A 65 -30.49 -3.23 -10.53
C PRO A 65 -30.67 -4.64 -11.09
N GLU A 66 -30.86 -4.75 -12.42
CA GLU A 66 -31.05 -6.01 -13.15
C GLU A 66 -29.84 -6.94 -13.05
N ILE A 67 -28.63 -6.37 -12.97
CA ILE A 67 -27.37 -7.13 -12.90
C ILE A 67 -26.76 -7.09 -11.51
N ARG A 68 -27.55 -6.92 -10.45
CA ARG A 68 -27.06 -6.85 -9.07
C ARG A 68 -26.34 -8.14 -8.64
N LEU A 69 -25.19 -8.00 -7.97
CA LEU A 69 -24.39 -9.11 -7.44
C LEU A 69 -24.05 -10.17 -8.51
N ALA A 70 -23.88 -9.75 -9.76
CA ALA A 70 -23.50 -10.62 -10.85
C ALA A 70 -22.05 -11.09 -10.67
N ALA A 71 -21.82 -12.38 -10.95
CA ALA A 71 -20.49 -12.97 -10.92
C ALA A 71 -19.56 -12.36 -11.99
N PRO A 72 -18.23 -12.48 -11.83
CA PRO A 72 -17.27 -12.07 -12.85
C PRO A 72 -17.58 -12.64 -14.23
N SER A 73 -17.59 -11.79 -15.25
CA SER A 73 -17.87 -12.15 -16.65
C SER A 73 -17.04 -11.30 -17.61
N TRP A 74 -17.02 -11.65 -18.90
CA TRP A 74 -16.34 -10.84 -19.91
C TRP A 74 -16.94 -9.43 -20.05
N ALA A 75 -18.24 -9.29 -19.80
CA ALA A 75 -18.90 -7.98 -19.77
C ALA A 75 -18.55 -7.19 -18.50
N HIS A 76 -18.44 -7.87 -17.36
CA HIS A 76 -18.08 -7.28 -16.06
C HIS A 76 -16.93 -8.07 -15.42
N PRO A 77 -15.65 -7.71 -15.71
CA PRO A 77 -14.50 -8.52 -15.33
C PRO A 77 -14.41 -8.83 -13.83
N PHE A 78 -14.85 -7.91 -12.97
CA PHE A 78 -14.88 -8.07 -11.52
C PHE A 78 -16.30 -8.31 -10.95
N GLY A 79 -17.29 -8.51 -11.83
CA GLY A 79 -18.70 -8.57 -11.45
C GLY A 79 -19.27 -7.21 -11.08
N THR A 80 -20.43 -7.23 -10.43
CA THR A 80 -21.16 -6.02 -10.02
C THR A 80 -21.41 -5.99 -8.51
N ASP A 81 -21.63 -4.80 -7.97
CA ASP A 81 -21.92 -4.61 -6.55
C ASP A 81 -23.40 -4.82 -6.17
N ASP A 82 -23.72 -4.53 -4.91
CA ASP A 82 -25.05 -4.69 -4.29
C ASP A 82 -26.14 -3.80 -4.90
N ILE A 83 -25.77 -2.81 -5.71
CA ILE A 83 -26.69 -1.98 -6.49
C ILE A 83 -26.46 -2.09 -8.01
N GLY A 84 -25.67 -3.07 -8.43
CA GLY A 84 -25.45 -3.39 -9.85
C GLY A 84 -24.51 -2.42 -10.59
N ARG A 85 -23.56 -1.79 -9.89
CA ARG A 85 -22.48 -1.02 -10.54
C ARG A 85 -21.31 -1.94 -10.90
N ASP A 86 -20.64 -1.66 -12.02
CA ASP A 86 -19.47 -2.41 -12.46
C ASP A 86 -18.26 -2.19 -11.52
N VAL A 87 -17.80 -3.26 -10.87
CA VAL A 87 -16.73 -3.19 -9.86
C VAL A 87 -15.38 -2.82 -10.49
N PHE A 88 -15.11 -3.27 -11.72
CA PHE A 88 -13.84 -2.99 -12.42
C PHE A 88 -13.67 -1.49 -12.70
N SER A 89 -14.69 -0.87 -13.28
CA SER A 89 -14.77 0.57 -13.53
C SER A 89 -14.61 1.38 -12.23
N ARG A 90 -15.18 0.89 -11.13
CA ARG A 90 -15.06 1.50 -9.80
C ARG A 90 -13.65 1.39 -9.22
N VAL A 91 -12.96 0.28 -9.41
CA VAL A 91 -11.56 0.12 -8.96
C VAL A 91 -10.64 1.07 -9.72
N ILE A 92 -10.81 1.19 -11.04
CA ILE A 92 -10.03 2.11 -11.88
C ILE A 92 -10.23 3.57 -11.42
N HIS A 93 -11.48 4.01 -11.28
CA HIS A 93 -11.77 5.38 -10.81
C HIS A 93 -11.36 5.60 -9.35
N GLY A 94 -11.50 4.57 -8.50
CA GLY A 94 -11.06 4.60 -7.11
C GLY A 94 -9.55 4.83 -6.98
N SER A 95 -8.75 4.29 -7.90
CA SER A 95 -7.29 4.50 -7.90
C SER A 95 -6.89 5.98 -7.92
N ARG A 96 -7.64 6.82 -8.65
CA ARG A 96 -7.44 8.28 -8.71
C ARG A 96 -7.65 8.93 -7.34
N ILE A 97 -8.73 8.55 -6.65
CA ILE A 97 -9.08 9.07 -5.33
C ILE A 97 -8.04 8.61 -4.30
N SER A 98 -7.73 7.31 -4.26
CA SER A 98 -6.77 6.76 -3.30
C SER A 98 -5.35 7.31 -3.48
N LEU A 99 -4.90 7.55 -4.71
CA LEU A 99 -3.60 8.20 -4.96
C LEU A 99 -3.58 9.65 -4.47
N TRP A 100 -4.63 10.41 -4.76
CA TRP A 100 -4.75 11.80 -4.30
C TRP A 100 -4.77 11.90 -2.78
N VAL A 101 -5.62 11.11 -2.12
CA VAL A 101 -5.73 11.13 -0.66
C VAL A 101 -4.45 10.61 -0.01
N GLY A 102 -3.90 9.49 -0.48
CA GLY A 102 -2.68 8.91 0.05
C GLY A 102 -1.50 9.89 -0.04
N LEU A 103 -1.27 10.50 -1.21
CA LEU A 103 -0.14 11.40 -1.41
C LEU A 103 -0.25 12.66 -0.56
N LEU A 104 -1.43 13.30 -0.52
CA LEU A 104 -1.62 14.54 0.22
C LEU A 104 -1.67 14.32 1.74
N ALA A 105 -2.40 13.32 2.23
CA ALA A 105 -2.47 13.04 3.66
C ALA A 105 -1.09 12.69 4.21
N VAL A 106 -0.35 11.83 3.52
CA VAL A 106 1.02 11.46 3.90
C VAL A 106 1.96 12.63 3.76
N GLY A 107 1.87 13.42 2.69
CA GLY A 107 2.69 14.60 2.48
C GLY A 107 2.54 15.60 3.63
N ILE A 108 1.30 15.94 3.97
CA ILE A 108 0.99 16.89 5.06
C ILE A 108 1.41 16.30 6.41
N GLY A 109 0.98 15.08 6.73
CA GLY A 109 1.30 14.43 8.01
C GLY A 109 2.80 14.23 8.21
N THR A 110 3.52 13.86 7.13
CA THR A 110 4.97 13.71 7.15
C THR A 110 5.67 15.05 7.29
N LEU A 111 5.23 16.08 6.56
CA LEU A 111 5.83 17.41 6.65
C LEU A 111 5.69 17.98 8.05
N ILE A 112 4.47 17.98 8.60
CA ILE A 112 4.20 18.51 9.95
C ILE A 112 4.92 17.67 11.00
N GLY A 113 4.83 16.34 10.92
CA GLY A 113 5.56 15.44 11.82
C GLY A 113 7.07 15.67 11.76
N THR A 114 7.63 15.88 10.58
CA THR A 114 9.06 16.18 10.39
C THR A 114 9.44 17.50 11.02
N ILE A 115 8.66 18.58 10.81
CA ILE A 115 8.90 19.87 11.44
C ILE A 115 8.89 19.74 12.96
N ILE A 116 7.87 19.09 13.52
CA ILE A 116 7.77 18.89 14.96
C ILE A 116 8.97 18.07 15.46
N GLY A 117 9.32 16.97 14.78
CA GLY A 117 10.46 16.12 15.15
C GLY A 117 11.81 16.82 15.06
N LEU A 118 12.03 17.67 14.06
CA LEU A 118 13.24 18.50 13.93
C LEU A 118 13.33 19.50 15.07
N VAL A 119 12.25 20.22 15.35
CA VAL A 119 12.21 21.24 16.40
C VAL A 119 12.41 20.60 17.78
N SER A 120 11.65 19.54 18.08
CA SER A 120 11.74 18.82 19.36
C SER A 120 13.09 18.11 19.53
N GLY A 121 13.65 17.53 18.47
CA GLY A 121 14.95 16.83 18.52
C GLY A 121 16.17 17.76 18.54
N TYR A 122 16.10 18.96 17.95
CA TYR A 122 17.25 19.87 17.91
C TYR A 122 17.37 20.69 19.20
N TRP A 123 16.29 21.33 19.66
CA TRP A 123 16.34 22.22 20.82
C TRP A 123 16.21 21.49 22.16
N GLU A 124 15.62 20.29 22.17
CA GLU A 124 15.44 19.48 23.39
C GLU A 124 14.72 20.27 24.53
N GLY A 125 14.69 19.72 25.75
CA GLY A 125 14.20 20.42 26.94
C GLY A 125 12.68 20.53 27.07
N ARG A 126 12.18 21.68 27.55
CA ARG A 126 10.75 21.85 27.89
C ARG A 126 9.82 21.82 26.68
N LEU A 127 10.25 22.43 25.56
CA LEU A 127 9.50 22.44 24.32
C LEU A 127 9.29 21.01 23.81
N ASP A 128 10.37 20.24 23.80
CA ASP A 128 10.36 18.83 23.46
C ASP A 128 9.38 18.04 24.35
N MET A 129 9.46 18.23 25.67
CA MET A 129 8.56 17.56 26.62
C MET A 129 7.08 17.86 26.36
N ILE A 130 6.72 19.12 26.06
CA ILE A 130 5.32 19.51 25.76
C ILE A 130 4.88 18.91 24.43
N LEU A 131 5.69 19.06 23.37
CA LEU A 131 5.34 18.55 22.04
C LEU A 131 5.18 17.03 22.06
N GLN A 132 6.12 16.31 22.68
CA GLN A 132 6.02 14.85 22.79
C GLN A 132 4.86 14.42 23.66
N ARG A 133 4.47 15.19 24.69
CA ARG A 133 3.28 14.88 25.49
C ARG A 133 1.98 14.99 24.68
N VAL A 134 1.87 15.99 23.80
CA VAL A 134 0.75 16.12 22.86
C VAL A 134 0.74 14.94 21.88
N MET A 135 1.90 14.57 21.32
CA MET A 135 2.01 13.42 20.43
C MET A 135 1.61 12.11 21.12
N ASP A 136 2.09 11.88 22.35
CA ASP A 136 1.73 10.71 23.14
C ASP A 136 0.22 10.69 23.45
N ALA A 137 -0.39 11.84 23.75
CA ALA A 137 -1.84 11.94 23.96
C ALA A 137 -2.64 11.54 22.72
N LEU A 138 -2.23 11.99 21.53
CA LEU A 138 -2.87 11.59 20.26
C LEU A 138 -2.72 10.09 19.98
N MET A 139 -1.58 9.50 20.31
CA MET A 139 -1.33 8.06 20.10
C MET A 139 -2.04 7.15 21.10
N THR A 140 -2.67 7.70 22.14
CA THR A 140 -3.47 6.87 23.07
C THR A 140 -4.68 6.25 22.39
N LEU A 141 -5.21 6.92 21.35
CA LEU A 141 -6.30 6.42 20.54
C LEU A 141 -5.76 5.61 19.36
N PRO A 142 -6.34 4.43 19.06
CA PRO A 142 -6.05 3.73 17.82
C PRO A 142 -6.27 4.65 16.61
N GLY A 143 -5.35 4.62 15.64
CA GLY A 143 -5.34 5.59 14.53
C GLY A 143 -6.65 5.68 13.74
N LEU A 144 -7.33 4.54 13.50
CA LEU A 144 -8.63 4.52 12.83
C LEU A 144 -9.73 5.19 13.68
N ILE A 145 -9.72 4.98 15.00
CA ILE A 145 -10.69 5.57 15.93
C ILE A 145 -10.46 7.09 16.00
N LEU A 146 -9.21 7.53 16.07
CA LEU A 146 -8.87 8.95 16.02
C LEU A 146 -9.34 9.59 14.71
N ALA A 147 -9.09 8.95 13.57
CA ALA A 147 -9.57 9.43 12.28
C ALA A 147 -11.10 9.55 12.26
N LEU A 148 -11.82 8.53 12.69
CA LEU A 148 -13.28 8.54 12.76
C LEU A 148 -13.82 9.65 13.67
N ALA A 149 -13.20 9.86 14.83
CA ALA A 149 -13.59 10.92 15.76
C ALA A 149 -13.40 12.32 15.16
N ILE A 150 -12.32 12.54 14.41
CA ILE A 150 -12.10 13.81 13.72
C ILE A 150 -13.13 13.99 12.60
N VAL A 151 -13.32 12.98 11.75
CA VAL A 151 -14.24 13.08 10.61
C VAL A 151 -15.71 13.11 11.05
N SER A 152 -16.08 12.59 12.21
CA SER A 152 -17.46 12.68 12.72
C SER A 152 -17.83 14.08 13.22
N VAL A 153 -16.85 14.81 13.75
CA VAL A 153 -17.01 16.23 14.12
C VAL A 153 -16.96 17.12 12.89
N LEU A 154 -16.10 16.78 11.92
CA LEU A 154 -16.09 17.41 10.61
C LEU A 154 -17.29 16.91 9.77
N LYS A 155 -17.69 17.66 8.74
CA LYS A 155 -18.70 17.13 7.80
C LYS A 155 -18.09 16.00 6.96
N PRO A 156 -18.85 14.97 6.55
CA PRO A 156 -18.33 13.95 5.64
C PRO A 156 -17.81 14.57 4.35
N SER A 157 -16.52 14.37 4.07
CA SER A 157 -15.84 14.88 2.88
C SER A 157 -14.50 14.16 2.70
N THR A 158 -14.13 13.89 1.45
CA THR A 158 -12.80 13.37 1.08
C THR A 158 -11.67 14.21 1.65
N THR A 159 -11.82 15.54 1.62
CA THR A 159 -10.83 16.48 2.15
C THR A 159 -10.71 16.37 3.67
N ASN A 160 -11.83 16.21 4.37
CA ASN A 160 -11.82 16.08 5.83
C ASN A 160 -11.24 14.74 6.27
N ALA A 161 -11.53 13.66 5.54
CA ALA A 161 -10.90 12.36 5.74
C ALA A 161 -9.37 12.44 5.53
N MET A 162 -8.93 13.11 4.47
CA MET A 162 -7.50 13.33 4.21
C MET A 162 -6.80 14.11 5.33
N LEU A 163 -7.42 15.18 5.84
CA LEU A 163 -6.89 15.95 6.97
C LEU A 163 -6.86 15.12 8.26
N ALA A 164 -7.90 14.34 8.54
CA ALA A 164 -7.94 13.44 9.68
C ALA A 164 -6.81 12.39 9.62
N ILE A 165 -6.60 11.78 8.46
CA ILE A 165 -5.50 10.84 8.23
C ILE A 165 -4.15 11.53 8.44
N ALA A 166 -3.97 12.76 7.94
CA ALA A 166 -2.74 13.51 8.17
C ALA A 166 -2.45 13.70 9.68
N VAL A 167 -3.48 14.03 10.47
CA VAL A 167 -3.35 14.17 11.93
C VAL A 167 -2.93 12.85 12.60
N VAL A 168 -3.45 11.71 12.13
CA VAL A 168 -3.05 10.38 12.62
C VAL A 168 -1.58 10.06 12.36
N ILE A 169 -1.02 10.56 11.24
CA ILE A 169 0.37 10.31 10.84
C ILE A 169 1.37 11.12 11.66
N ILE A 170 1.00 12.35 12.06
CA ILE A 170 1.90 13.33 12.70
C ILE A 170 2.68 12.75 13.91
N PRO A 171 2.04 12.10 14.91
CA PRO A 171 2.74 11.67 16.12
C PRO A 171 3.82 10.62 15.87
N GLY A 172 3.49 9.61 15.07
CA GLY A 172 4.43 8.53 14.74
C GLY A 172 5.63 9.05 13.96
N ASN A 173 5.39 9.91 12.96
CA ASN A 173 6.47 10.51 12.20
C ASN A 173 7.32 11.47 13.04
N SER A 174 6.70 12.30 13.88
CA SER A 174 7.42 13.22 14.76
C SER A 174 8.40 12.48 15.67
N ARG A 175 7.96 11.39 16.29
CA ARG A 175 8.79 10.60 17.21
C ARG A 175 10.01 10.00 16.52
N ILE A 176 9.83 9.50 15.30
CA ILE A 176 10.90 8.83 14.53
C ILE A 176 11.89 9.84 13.99
N VAL A 177 11.42 10.97 13.45
CA VAL A 177 12.28 12.07 13.03
C VAL A 177 13.05 12.65 14.21
N ARG A 178 12.41 12.85 15.36
CA ARG A 178 13.08 13.29 16.60
C ARG A 178 14.23 12.36 16.96
N GLY A 179 14.01 11.05 16.96
CA GLY A 179 15.07 10.07 17.26
C GLY A 179 16.25 10.15 16.28
N ALA A 180 15.97 10.31 14.99
CA ALA A 180 17.00 10.47 13.96
C ALA A 180 17.77 11.79 14.12
N VAL A 181 17.08 12.87 14.48
CA VAL A 181 17.68 14.21 14.70
C VAL A 181 18.59 14.20 15.92
N LEU A 182 18.16 13.59 17.03
CA LEU A 182 18.99 13.43 18.22
C LEU A 182 20.29 12.71 17.90
N SER A 183 20.23 11.63 17.10
CA SER A 183 21.44 10.92 16.65
C SER A 183 22.30 11.79 15.72
N ALA A 184 21.69 12.49 14.76
CA ALA A 184 22.41 13.32 13.80
C ALA A 184 23.12 14.52 14.47
N LYS A 185 22.51 15.09 15.51
CA LYS A 185 23.03 16.22 16.29
C LYS A 185 24.34 15.90 17.02
N GLN A 186 24.53 14.64 17.44
CA GLN A 186 25.73 14.18 18.16
C GLN A 186 26.95 13.93 17.24
N ASN A 187 26.84 14.21 15.95
CA ASN A 187 27.95 14.01 15.02
C ASN A 187 28.92 15.20 15.02
N ARG A 188 30.23 14.91 14.86
CA ARG A 188 31.31 15.91 14.86
C ARG A 188 31.14 17.05 13.85
N PHE A 189 30.48 16.81 12.72
CA PHE A 189 30.23 17.87 11.73
C PHE A 189 29.28 18.96 12.26
N VAL A 190 28.38 18.61 13.19
CA VAL A 190 27.47 19.57 13.83
C VAL A 190 28.23 20.40 14.84
N GLU A 191 29.07 19.77 15.68
CA GLU A 191 29.94 20.47 16.64
C GLU A 191 30.90 21.45 15.95
N ALA A 192 31.52 21.02 14.84
CA ALA A 192 32.37 21.89 14.04
C ALA A 192 31.60 23.08 13.45
N ALA A 193 30.38 22.87 12.95
CA ALA A 193 29.55 23.95 12.43
C ALA A 193 29.16 24.96 13.53
N GLN A 194 28.89 24.49 14.76
CA GLN A 194 28.61 25.34 15.91
C GLN A 194 29.85 26.14 16.35
N ALA A 195 31.03 25.53 16.36
CA ALA A 195 32.29 26.19 16.71
C ALA A 195 32.65 27.33 15.75
N ILE A 196 32.23 27.24 14.49
CA ILE A 196 32.38 28.29 13.46
C ILE A 196 31.32 29.40 13.63
N GLY A 197 30.33 29.23 14.51
CA GLY A 197 29.26 30.21 14.74
C GLY A 197 28.10 30.14 13.75
N CYS A 198 27.88 28.99 13.10
CA CYS A 198 26.71 28.82 12.24
C CYS A 198 25.41 28.95 13.04
N ARG A 199 24.43 29.67 12.47
CA ARG A 199 23.08 29.78 13.05
C ARG A 199 22.39 28.41 13.08
N ASP A 200 21.63 28.14 14.14
CA ASP A 200 20.88 26.89 14.33
C ASP A 200 20.06 26.45 13.12
N LEU A 201 19.27 27.37 12.55
CA LEU A 201 18.44 27.07 11.38
C LEU A 201 19.26 26.64 10.15
N ARG A 202 20.47 27.20 9.99
CA ARG A 202 21.39 26.80 8.91
C ARG A 202 21.92 25.39 9.16
N ILE A 203 22.28 25.06 10.40
CA ILE A 203 22.74 23.72 10.78
C ILE A 203 21.63 22.69 10.52
N ILE A 204 20.39 22.99 10.94
CA ILE A 204 19.24 22.12 10.73
C ILE A 204 19.02 21.88 9.23
N ALA A 205 18.88 22.94 8.43
CA ALA A 205 18.53 22.83 7.02
C ALA A 205 19.65 22.22 6.16
N THR A 206 20.92 22.51 6.48
CA THR A 206 22.07 22.15 5.62
C THR A 206 22.75 20.87 6.05
N HIS A 207 22.74 20.55 7.35
CA HIS A 207 23.49 19.40 7.88
C HIS A 207 22.56 18.33 8.44
N ILE A 208 21.55 18.68 9.24
CA ILE A 208 20.73 17.66 9.90
C ILE A 208 19.67 17.10 8.94
N LEU A 209 18.87 17.97 8.33
CA LEU A 209 17.75 17.59 7.47
C LEU A 209 18.17 16.64 6.32
N PRO A 210 19.26 16.92 5.56
CA PRO A 210 19.71 16.00 4.52
C PRO A 210 20.12 14.63 5.06
N ASN A 211 20.69 14.56 6.27
CA ASN A 211 21.10 13.30 6.89
C ASN A 211 19.89 12.49 7.40
N VAL A 212 18.82 13.14 7.86
CA VAL A 212 17.60 12.44 8.32
C VAL A 212 16.56 12.24 7.21
N THR A 213 16.85 12.64 5.97
CA THR A 213 15.91 12.48 4.84
C THR A 213 15.66 11.01 4.52
N ALA A 214 16.67 10.14 4.66
CA ALA A 214 16.52 8.70 4.39
C ALA A 214 15.40 8.04 5.24
N PRO A 215 15.40 8.15 6.58
CA PRO A 215 14.30 7.59 7.38
C PRO A 215 12.95 8.29 7.12
N ILE A 216 12.93 9.60 6.81
CA ILE A 216 11.70 10.31 6.44
C ILE A 216 11.05 9.70 5.18
N LEU A 217 11.84 9.43 4.15
CA LEU A 217 11.33 8.84 2.90
C LEU A 217 10.83 7.40 3.10
N ILE A 218 11.54 6.62 3.91
CA ILE A 218 11.14 5.24 4.25
C ILE A 218 9.77 5.26 4.94
N ILE A 219 9.60 6.12 5.94
CA ILE A 219 8.37 6.13 6.71
C ILE A 219 7.19 6.72 5.95
N ALA A 220 7.41 7.73 5.12
CA ALA A 220 6.41 8.25 4.20
C ALA A 220 5.88 7.14 3.26
N SER A 221 6.78 6.28 2.77
CA SER A 221 6.40 5.15 1.90
C SER A 221 5.52 4.14 2.64
N ILE A 222 5.84 3.83 3.90
CA ILE A 222 5.03 2.93 4.75
C ILE A 222 3.66 3.54 5.03
N TRP A 223 3.61 4.85 5.31
CA TRP A 223 2.35 5.54 5.58
C TRP A 223 1.46 5.69 4.35
N LEU A 224 2.00 5.68 3.13
CA LEU A 224 1.21 5.71 1.90
C LEU A 224 0.22 4.55 1.82
N GLY A 225 0.68 3.32 2.06
CA GLY A 225 -0.19 2.15 2.09
C GLY A 225 -1.22 2.21 3.23
N ASN A 226 -0.78 2.60 4.43
CA ASN A 226 -1.67 2.71 5.59
C ASN A 226 -2.74 3.80 5.41
N ALA A 227 -2.39 4.94 4.80
CA ALA A 227 -3.32 6.02 4.51
C ALA A 227 -4.44 5.56 3.55
N ILE A 228 -4.09 4.78 2.52
CA ILE A 228 -5.08 4.19 1.59
C ILE A 228 -6.01 3.22 2.34
N LEU A 229 -5.48 2.37 3.22
CA LEU A 229 -6.29 1.44 4.01
C LEU A 229 -7.24 2.17 4.98
N ILE A 230 -6.77 3.24 5.63
CA ILE A 230 -7.60 4.06 6.53
C ILE A 230 -8.68 4.78 5.71
N GLU A 231 -8.32 5.38 4.57
CA GLU A 231 -9.27 6.04 3.67
C GLU A 231 -10.37 5.07 3.20
N ALA A 232 -9.99 3.88 2.73
CA ALA A 232 -10.93 2.84 2.34
C ALA A 232 -11.84 2.41 3.50
N SER A 233 -11.29 2.31 4.71
CA SER A 233 -12.07 1.98 5.92
C SER A 233 -13.08 3.08 6.28
N LEU A 234 -12.67 4.35 6.19
CA LEU A 234 -13.56 5.50 6.42
C LEU A 234 -14.66 5.60 5.35
N SER A 235 -14.32 5.31 4.09
CA SER A 235 -15.27 5.23 2.99
C SER A 235 -16.27 4.10 3.18
N TYR A 236 -15.82 2.93 3.62
CA TYR A 236 -16.68 1.80 3.94
C TYR A 236 -17.65 2.11 5.10
N LEU A 237 -17.18 2.84 6.11
CA LEU A 237 -17.99 3.30 7.24
C LEU A 237 -18.91 4.49 6.89
N GLY A 238 -18.90 4.97 5.65
CA GLY A 238 -19.83 5.99 5.15
C GLY A 238 -19.46 7.44 5.52
N VAL A 239 -18.28 7.66 6.10
CA VAL A 239 -17.81 9.00 6.54
C VAL A 239 -16.77 9.59 5.57
N GLY A 240 -16.24 8.78 4.66
CA GLY A 240 -15.23 9.16 3.66
C GLY A 240 -15.81 9.76 2.37
N THR A 241 -15.30 9.31 1.22
CA THR A 241 -15.67 9.81 -0.10
C THR A 241 -17.14 9.46 -0.41
N GLN A 242 -18.02 10.47 -0.36
CA GLN A 242 -19.39 10.28 -0.77
C GLN A 242 -19.48 10.49 -2.29
N PRO A 243 -19.76 9.45 -3.09
CA PRO A 243 -20.20 9.71 -4.46
C PRO A 243 -21.47 10.56 -4.38
N ALA A 244 -21.61 11.55 -5.27
CA ALA A 244 -22.71 12.53 -5.26
C ALA A 244 -24.13 11.92 -5.15
N ILE A 245 -24.27 10.63 -5.47
CA ILE A 245 -25.49 9.83 -5.34
C ILE A 245 -25.93 9.61 -3.88
N ALA A 246 -25.01 9.61 -2.91
CA ALA A 246 -25.39 9.42 -1.50
C ALA A 246 -26.30 10.55 -0.98
N LEU A 247 -26.15 11.77 -1.53
CA LEU A 247 -27.02 12.89 -1.20
C LEU A 247 -28.42 12.77 -1.83
N SER A 248 -28.56 12.15 -3.01
CA SER A 248 -29.88 11.93 -3.61
C SER A 248 -30.66 10.80 -2.93
N GLN A 249 -29.97 9.86 -2.28
CA GLN A 249 -30.59 8.74 -1.55
C GLN A 249 -30.97 9.10 -0.11
N ARG A 250 -30.27 10.06 0.53
CA ARG A 250 -30.55 10.48 1.92
C ARG A 250 -31.69 11.50 2.04
N GLY A 251 -32.03 12.19 0.96
CA GLY A 251 -33.19 13.09 0.87
C GLY A 251 -34.44 12.39 0.35
N GLY A 252 -34.84 11.27 0.97
CA GLY A 252 -35.95 10.40 0.57
C GLY A 252 -37.34 11.04 0.62
N GLY A 253 -37.55 12.14 -0.11
CA GLY A 253 -38.82 12.44 -0.75
C GLY A 253 -38.84 11.68 -2.07
N PHE A 254 -39.77 10.74 -2.20
CA PHE A 254 -40.06 10.04 -3.44
C PHE A 254 -40.43 11.07 -4.52
N ALA A 255 -39.46 11.50 -5.32
CA ALA A 255 -39.74 12.22 -6.55
C ALA A 255 -40.35 11.19 -7.52
N PRO A 256 -41.57 11.41 -8.02
CA PRO A 256 -42.16 10.51 -9.01
C PRO A 256 -41.23 10.42 -10.22
N PRO A 257 -41.18 9.27 -10.91
CA PRO A 257 -40.30 9.10 -12.06
C PRO A 257 -40.66 10.17 -13.10
N SER A 258 -39.77 11.16 -13.26
CA SER A 258 -39.80 12.04 -14.41
C SER A 258 -39.64 11.15 -15.64
N GLU A 259 -40.56 11.28 -16.59
CA GLU A 259 -40.54 10.57 -17.87
C GLU A 259 -39.10 10.44 -18.41
N PRO A 260 -38.69 9.25 -18.89
CA PRO A 260 -37.40 9.14 -19.53
C PRO A 260 -37.41 10.07 -20.76
N ALA A 261 -36.54 11.08 -20.73
CA ALA A 261 -36.25 11.90 -21.89
C ALA A 261 -35.97 10.96 -23.07
N PRO A 262 -36.56 11.19 -24.27
CA PRO A 262 -36.45 10.25 -25.37
C PRO A 262 -34.99 10.02 -25.71
N MET A 263 -34.61 8.74 -25.66
CA MET A 263 -33.27 8.25 -25.95
C MET A 263 -32.87 8.68 -27.36
N ARG A 264 -31.99 9.69 -27.47
CA ARG A 264 -31.29 10.00 -28.72
C ARG A 264 -30.24 8.92 -28.95
N ILE A 265 -30.67 7.83 -29.58
CA ILE A 265 -29.78 6.83 -30.16
C ILE A 265 -29.01 7.53 -31.28
N ALA A 266 -27.72 7.81 -31.07
CA ALA A 266 -26.80 8.11 -32.15
C ALA A 266 -26.71 6.84 -33.03
N PRO A 267 -27.04 6.90 -34.32
CA PRO A 267 -27.08 5.69 -35.14
C PRO A 267 -25.66 5.15 -35.35
N ALA A 268 -25.41 3.94 -34.87
CA ALA A 268 -24.27 3.14 -35.27
C ALA A 268 -24.37 2.82 -36.77
N ARG A 269 -23.66 3.58 -37.60
CA ARG A 269 -23.28 3.17 -38.96
C ARG A 269 -21.88 2.57 -38.84
N PRO A 270 -21.68 1.25 -39.05
CA PRO A 270 -21.83 0.63 -40.37
C PRO A 270 -22.23 -0.87 -40.33
N ALA A 271 -23.48 -1.19 -39.96
CA ALA A 271 -24.02 -2.57 -40.06
C ALA A 271 -25.19 -2.69 -41.04
N LEU A 272 -25.87 -1.58 -41.34
CA LEU A 272 -27.07 -1.55 -42.18
C LEU A 272 -26.80 -1.41 -43.70
N GLU A 273 -25.54 -1.19 -44.10
CA GLU A 273 -25.15 -1.23 -45.53
C GLU A 273 -24.91 -2.69 -46.00
N ALA A 274 -24.47 -3.58 -45.10
CA ALA A 274 -24.28 -4.99 -45.42
C ALA A 274 -25.62 -5.70 -45.72
N GLU A 275 -26.68 -5.45 -44.95
CA GLU A 275 -28.01 -6.04 -45.18
C GLU A 275 -28.71 -5.51 -46.44
N ARG A 276 -28.52 -4.23 -46.80
CA ARG A 276 -29.09 -3.69 -48.06
C ARG A 276 -28.42 -4.29 -49.29
N SER A 277 -27.11 -4.60 -49.21
CA SER A 277 -26.41 -5.28 -50.30
C SER A 277 -26.92 -6.72 -50.50
N TRP A 278 -27.21 -7.44 -49.41
CA TRP A 278 -27.76 -8.80 -49.45
C TRP A 278 -29.18 -8.87 -50.03
N LEU A 279 -30.06 -7.93 -49.65
CA LEU A 279 -31.43 -7.88 -50.18
C LEU A 279 -31.48 -7.47 -51.66
N SER A 280 -30.54 -6.65 -52.14
CA SER A 280 -30.44 -6.29 -53.56
C SER A 280 -29.94 -7.43 -54.47
N GLY A 281 -29.17 -8.38 -53.92
CA GLY A 281 -28.68 -9.56 -54.64
C GLY A 281 -29.71 -10.68 -54.76
N ALA A 282 -30.62 -10.81 -53.78
CA ALA A 282 -31.65 -11.85 -53.76
C ALA A 282 -32.78 -11.61 -54.78
N GLN A 283 -33.06 -10.34 -55.12
CA GLN A 283 -34.12 -9.96 -56.06
C GLN A 283 -33.80 -10.27 -57.54
N ARG A 284 -32.52 -10.52 -57.88
CA ARG A 284 -32.06 -10.75 -59.27
C ARG A 284 -32.09 -12.22 -59.72
N ARG A 285 -32.51 -13.15 -58.86
CA ARG A 285 -32.51 -14.60 -59.12
C ARG A 285 -33.90 -15.24 -59.28
N SER A 286 -35.01 -14.50 -59.18
CA SER A 286 -36.38 -15.04 -59.20
C SER A 286 -37.05 -15.13 -60.60
N GLY A 287 -36.27 -15.28 -61.68
CA GLY A 287 -36.77 -15.23 -63.06
C GLY A 287 -36.65 -16.51 -63.88
N ARG A 288 -36.75 -17.73 -63.31
CA ARG A 288 -36.79 -18.98 -64.11
C ARG A 288 -37.94 -19.90 -63.67
N PRO A 289 -38.81 -20.35 -64.59
CA PRO A 289 -39.99 -21.14 -64.25
C PRO A 289 -39.66 -22.61 -63.93
N LEU A 290 -40.57 -23.19 -63.15
CA LEU A 290 -40.58 -24.51 -62.53
C LEU A 290 -40.59 -25.66 -63.55
N ALA A 291 -39.76 -26.69 -63.32
CA ALA A 291 -39.92 -28.02 -63.90
C ALA A 291 -40.20 -29.02 -62.77
N ALA A 292 -41.36 -29.66 -62.86
CA ALA A 292 -41.87 -30.67 -61.94
C ALA A 292 -40.99 -31.93 -61.93
N ARG A 293 -40.76 -32.51 -60.74
CA ARG A 293 -40.36 -33.92 -60.61
C ARG A 293 -40.83 -34.55 -59.30
N SER A 294 -41.92 -35.29 -59.43
CA SER A 294 -42.34 -36.56 -58.81
C SER A 294 -41.66 -37.04 -57.51
N ILE A 295 -42.52 -37.25 -56.52
CA ILE A 295 -42.34 -38.04 -55.27
C ILE A 295 -42.46 -39.55 -55.59
N PRO A 296 -41.62 -40.43 -55.02
CA PRO A 296 -41.97 -41.85 -54.84
C PRO A 296 -42.30 -42.21 -53.37
N PRO A 297 -43.18 -43.22 -53.13
CA PRO A 297 -43.68 -43.57 -51.79
C PRO A 297 -43.07 -44.84 -51.17
N ARG A 298 -43.21 -44.93 -49.83
CA ARG A 298 -43.47 -46.08 -48.91
C ARG A 298 -42.59 -47.35 -48.87
N GLY A 299 -42.33 -47.77 -47.62
CA GLY A 299 -42.14 -49.16 -47.14
C GLY A 299 -40.93 -49.29 -46.20
N GLY A 300 -40.92 -49.92 -45.01
CA GLY A 300 -41.84 -50.82 -44.31
C GLY A 300 -41.03 -51.93 -43.61
N GLY A 301 -41.28 -52.21 -42.32
CA GLY A 301 -40.86 -53.43 -41.58
C GLY A 301 -39.61 -53.28 -40.67
N ALA A 302 -39.74 -53.35 -39.34
CA ALA A 302 -39.83 -54.56 -38.48
C ALA A 302 -38.43 -55.00 -37.98
N GLY A 303 -38.14 -55.31 -36.71
CA GLY A 303 -38.91 -55.34 -35.47
C GLY A 303 -38.05 -55.91 -34.32
N ARG A 304 -38.69 -56.11 -33.15
CA ARG A 304 -38.30 -56.93 -31.97
C ARG A 304 -37.12 -56.41 -31.11
N GLY A 305 -37.14 -56.47 -29.78
CA GLY A 305 -38.10 -57.02 -28.83
C GLY A 305 -37.48 -57.07 -27.41
N GLU A 306 -38.36 -57.06 -26.41
CA GLU A 306 -38.23 -57.65 -25.05
C GLU A 306 -37.27 -56.95 -24.06
N SER A 307 -37.74 -56.31 -22.98
CA SER A 307 -38.33 -56.87 -21.73
C SER A 307 -37.31 -57.75 -20.96
N SER A 308 -37.00 -57.54 -19.67
CA SER A 308 -37.96 -57.57 -18.58
C SER A 308 -37.25 -57.41 -17.20
N THR A 309 -37.94 -56.73 -16.29
CA THR A 309 -38.24 -57.09 -14.89
C THR A 309 -37.20 -57.29 -13.77
N ARG A 310 -37.70 -56.81 -12.59
CA ARG A 310 -37.58 -57.32 -11.20
C ARG A 310 -36.27 -57.03 -10.45
N ALA A 311 -36.26 -56.81 -9.14
CA ALA A 311 -37.26 -56.48 -8.12
C ALA A 311 -36.52 -56.28 -6.79
N SER A 312 -37.07 -55.40 -5.96
CA SER A 312 -37.12 -55.40 -4.48
C SER A 312 -36.23 -56.36 -3.69
N ARG A 313 -35.54 -55.83 -2.67
CA ARG A 313 -35.54 -56.40 -1.32
C ARG A 313 -35.30 -55.34 -0.25
N ALA A 314 -36.29 -55.23 0.64
CA ALA A 314 -36.23 -54.52 1.91
C ALA A 314 -35.62 -55.42 3.00
N ARG A 315 -35.09 -54.78 4.06
CA ARG A 315 -35.01 -55.18 5.49
C ARG A 315 -33.85 -54.43 6.14
N ASP A 316 -33.84 -54.05 7.40
CA ASP A 316 -34.84 -53.89 8.45
C ASP A 316 -34.07 -53.31 9.64
N THR A 317 -34.74 -52.52 10.49
CA THR A 317 -34.44 -52.29 11.92
C THR A 317 -33.07 -51.70 12.34
N ARG A 318 -32.93 -50.83 13.35
CA ARG A 318 -33.65 -50.70 14.64
C ARG A 318 -33.22 -49.37 15.31
N ARG A 319 -34.20 -48.69 15.93
CA ARG A 319 -34.21 -48.04 17.27
C ARG A 319 -32.88 -47.49 17.84
N GLY A 320 -32.80 -46.29 18.39
CA GLY A 320 -33.84 -45.35 18.82
C GLY A 320 -33.29 -44.45 19.94
N ALA A 321 -33.86 -43.24 20.03
CA ALA A 321 -34.18 -42.39 21.20
C ALA A 321 -33.23 -42.39 22.44
N GLY A 322 -32.94 -41.29 23.13
CA GLY A 322 -33.42 -39.91 23.17
C GLY A 322 -32.53 -39.15 24.19
N ARG A 323 -32.38 -37.83 24.03
CA ARG A 323 -33.00 -36.77 24.85
C ARG A 323 -32.16 -36.30 26.06
N GLU A 324 -32.14 -34.97 26.17
CA GLU A 324 -32.04 -34.13 27.38
C GLU A 324 -30.64 -33.65 27.86
N ALA A 325 -30.47 -32.32 27.73
CA ALA A 325 -29.60 -31.43 28.53
C ALA A 325 -30.25 -31.21 29.94
N PRO A 326 -29.80 -30.32 30.87
CA PRO A 326 -28.69 -29.34 30.85
C PRO A 326 -27.90 -29.18 32.18
N ALA A 327 -26.96 -28.20 32.18
CA ALA A 327 -26.48 -27.36 33.30
C ALA A 327 -25.65 -27.94 34.47
N GLU A 328 -24.52 -27.26 34.78
CA GLU A 328 -24.18 -26.64 36.08
C GLU A 328 -22.66 -26.65 36.39
N ALA A 329 -22.12 -25.48 36.72
CA ALA A 329 -20.74 -25.24 37.22
C ALA A 329 -20.73 -25.32 38.77
N PRO A 330 -19.68 -24.92 39.54
CA PRO A 330 -18.24 -24.78 39.32
C PRO A 330 -17.40 -25.54 40.39
N ARG A 331 -16.08 -25.70 40.22
CA ARG A 331 -15.18 -26.03 41.36
C ARG A 331 -13.81 -25.36 41.28
N LYS A 332 -13.52 -24.55 42.32
CA LYS A 332 -12.24 -23.90 42.65
C LYS A 332 -11.21 -24.92 43.22
N SER A 333 -9.95 -24.47 43.30
CA SER A 333 -8.76 -25.03 44.02
C SER A 333 -7.76 -25.72 43.08
N ARG A 334 -6.45 -25.41 42.98
CA ARG A 334 -5.50 -24.68 43.84
C ARG A 334 -4.21 -24.34 43.04
N SER A 335 -3.70 -23.13 43.27
CA SER A 335 -2.28 -22.66 43.32
C SER A 335 -1.11 -23.48 42.72
N GLY A 336 -0.32 -22.82 41.85
CA GLY A 336 1.11 -23.12 41.59
C GLY A 336 1.69 -22.31 40.40
N PRO A 337 2.82 -21.56 40.54
CA PRO A 337 3.27 -20.60 39.53
C PRO A 337 4.11 -21.23 38.41
N LEU A 338 3.75 -21.00 37.15
CA LEU A 338 4.57 -21.36 35.98
C LEU A 338 5.67 -20.32 35.74
N ARG A 339 6.94 -20.78 35.82
CA ARG A 339 8.15 -20.06 35.45
C ARG A 339 8.24 -19.90 33.93
N THR A 340 8.50 -18.66 33.49
CA THR A 340 8.88 -18.29 32.12
C THR A 340 10.28 -18.82 31.76
N PRO A 341 10.53 -19.32 30.53
CA PRO A 341 11.87 -19.66 30.09
C PRO A 341 12.63 -18.43 29.55
N ARG A 342 13.83 -18.18 30.08
CA ARG A 342 14.82 -17.23 29.55
C ARG A 342 15.68 -17.88 28.46
N PRO A 343 16.04 -17.19 27.36
CA PRO A 343 17.00 -17.69 26.38
C PRO A 343 18.45 -17.53 26.88
N ARG A 344 19.24 -18.59 26.70
CA ARG A 344 20.63 -18.74 27.15
C ARG A 344 21.59 -18.29 26.04
N TRP A 345 22.40 -17.27 26.31
CA TRP A 345 23.52 -16.85 25.47
C TRP A 345 24.61 -17.93 25.44
N ARG A 346 25.08 -18.31 24.24
CA ARG A 346 26.27 -19.18 24.04
C ARG A 346 27.46 -18.33 23.63
N ALA A 347 28.57 -18.48 24.34
CA ALA A 347 29.89 -17.96 23.98
C ALA A 347 30.61 -18.90 22.97
N PRO A 348 31.57 -18.41 22.17
CA PRO A 348 32.28 -19.23 21.19
C PRO A 348 33.44 -20.02 21.83
N SER A 349 33.53 -21.30 21.47
CA SER A 349 34.57 -22.25 21.85
C SER A 349 35.86 -22.08 21.04
N ARG A 350 37.01 -22.03 21.74
CA ARG A 350 38.36 -22.24 21.21
C ARG A 350 38.77 -23.71 21.33
N ALA A 351 39.17 -24.34 20.23
CA ALA A 351 40.11 -25.46 20.07
C ALA A 351 40.22 -25.71 18.54
N ALA A 352 41.32 -26.12 17.91
CA ALA A 352 42.49 -26.87 18.35
C ALA A 352 43.70 -26.61 17.41
N ARG A 353 44.86 -27.10 17.86
CA ARG A 353 46.20 -27.00 17.27
C ARG A 353 46.49 -28.12 16.25
N SER A 354 47.34 -27.82 15.26
CA SER A 354 48.51 -28.61 14.79
C SER A 354 49.24 -27.69 13.78
N GLY A 355 50.55 -27.63 13.57
CA GLY A 355 51.74 -28.38 13.96
C GLY A 355 52.75 -28.26 12.80
N SER A 356 54.06 -28.12 13.10
CA SER A 356 55.24 -27.99 12.20
C SER A 356 55.64 -26.56 11.82
N SER A 357 56.91 -26.17 11.65
CA SER A 357 58.22 -26.62 12.14
C SER A 357 59.22 -25.51 11.76
N THR A 358 60.31 -25.35 12.54
CA THR A 358 61.61 -24.80 12.14
C THR A 358 61.72 -23.40 11.47
N ARG A 359 62.27 -22.41 12.18
CA ARG A 359 63.63 -21.87 11.91
C ARG A 359 64.08 -20.83 12.93
N ARG A 360 65.37 -20.91 13.24
CA ARG A 360 66.19 -20.03 14.08
C ARG A 360 66.19 -18.59 13.60
N ALA A 361 66.22 -17.64 14.53
CA ALA A 361 67.24 -16.59 14.57
C ALA A 361 67.23 -15.91 15.95
N ARG A 362 68.41 -15.88 16.57
CA ARG A 362 68.71 -15.16 17.81
C ARG A 362 68.77 -13.67 17.50
N HIS A 363 68.24 -12.81 18.36
CA HIS A 363 68.94 -11.60 18.79
C HIS A 363 68.45 -11.19 20.18
N ARG A 364 69.42 -10.75 20.97
CA ARG A 364 69.46 -10.59 22.42
C ARG A 364 69.35 -9.09 22.73
N ALA A 365 68.86 -8.77 23.93
CA ALA A 365 69.07 -7.49 24.67
C ALA A 365 68.20 -6.30 24.17
N LEU A 366 67.57 -5.42 24.97
CA LEU A 366 67.64 -5.04 26.39
C LEU A 366 66.27 -4.44 26.83
N ALA A 367 65.87 -4.66 28.08
CA ALA A 367 64.92 -3.81 28.80
C ALA A 367 65.64 -2.57 29.38
N PRO A 368 64.89 -1.54 29.81
CA PRO A 368 64.83 -1.35 31.25
C PRO A 368 63.43 -1.02 31.79
N ALA A 369 63.19 -1.54 32.99
CA ALA A 369 62.05 -1.27 33.85
C ALA A 369 62.22 0.10 34.54
N TRP A 370 61.11 0.80 34.78
CA TRP A 370 61.03 1.90 35.73
C TRP A 370 60.16 1.47 36.93
N PRO A 371 60.63 1.59 38.18
CA PRO A 371 59.86 1.19 39.36
C PRO A 371 59.01 2.35 39.92
N ALA A 372 57.89 1.96 40.53
CA ALA A 372 56.99 2.82 41.30
C ALA A 372 57.30 2.77 42.81
N ALA A 373 56.79 3.80 43.53
CA ALA A 373 56.64 3.99 45.00
C ALA A 373 57.86 4.58 45.76
N PRO A 374 57.70 5.34 46.89
CA PRO A 374 56.69 5.19 47.97
C PRO A 374 56.10 6.51 48.57
N PRO A 375 55.15 6.43 49.54
CA PRO A 375 54.48 7.57 50.17
C PRO A 375 55.19 8.06 51.45
N ARG A 376 54.94 9.31 51.89
CA ARG A 376 55.34 9.85 53.21
C ARG A 376 54.36 10.91 53.75
N PRO A 377 54.36 11.15 55.08
CA PRO A 377 53.17 11.52 55.86
C PRO A 377 53.15 12.98 56.36
N ARG A 378 51.96 13.47 56.72
CA ARG A 378 51.62 14.07 58.02
C ARG A 378 50.11 14.15 58.19
#